data_AF-A0A1L3GE47-F1
#
_entry.id   AF-A0A1L3GE47-F1
#
_cell.length_a   1.000
_cell.length_b   1.000
_cell.length_c   1.000
_cell.angle_alpha   90.00
_cell.angle_beta   90.00
_cell.angle_gamma   90.00
#
_symmetry.space_group_name_H-M   'P 1'
#
loop_
_entity.id
_entity.type
_entity.pdbx_description
1 polymer ?
#
loop_
_entity_poly.entity_id
_entity_poly.type
_entity_poly.pdbx_seq_one_letter_code
_entity_poly.pdbx_strand_id
1 'polypeptide(L)' 'MAGITSEHAEAQLALWLAADAAVSSNQSYTIDTGGSKRTVTRADALEIRNNIDYWDNWCRRLDSSRLGIQAIGVITR' A
#
# COMPACT_ATOMS: atom_id res chain seq x y z
N MET A 1 -1.37 -13.33 14.27
CA MET A 1 -2.22 -12.26 13.71
C MET A 1 -1.78 -12.06 12.26
N ALA A 2 -2.50 -12.64 11.30
CA ALA A 2 -2.19 -12.45 9.88
C ALA A 2 -2.87 -11.16 9.40
N GLY A 3 -2.41 -10.01 9.92
CA GLY A 3 -2.67 -8.72 9.31
C GLY A 3 -1.68 -8.49 8.16
N ILE A 4 -2.06 -7.67 7.19
CA ILE A 4 -1.17 -7.19 6.12
C ILE A 4 0.17 -6.75 6.74
N THR A 5 1.29 -7.31 6.28
CA THR A 5 2.63 -6.94 6.74
C THR A 5 3.06 -5.61 6.11
N SER A 6 4.03 -4.90 6.71
CA SER A 6 4.54 -3.64 6.12
C SER A 6 5.07 -3.88 4.71
N GLU A 7 5.80 -4.97 4.50
CA GLU A 7 6.30 -5.39 3.18
C GLU A 7 5.18 -5.62 2.16
N HIS A 8 4.04 -6.20 2.57
CA HIS A 8 2.88 -6.34 1.69
C HIS A 8 2.27 -4.98 1.33
N ALA A 9 2.15 -4.07 2.30
CA ALA A 9 1.61 -2.73 2.06
C ALA A 9 2.52 -1.92 1.13
N GLU A 10 3.85 -1.97 1.34
CA GLU A 10 4.85 -1.34 0.48
C GLU A 10 4.84 -1.90 -0.95
N ALA A 11 4.74 -3.22 -1.09
CA ALA A 11 4.64 -3.87 -2.40
C ALA A 11 3.37 -3.44 -3.15
N GLN A 12 2.23 -3.34 -2.45
CA GLN A 12 1.00 -2.82 -3.06
C GLN A 12 1.15 -1.34 -3.44
N LEU A 13 1.69 -0.50 -2.55
CA LEU A 13 1.91 0.92 -2.84
C LEU A 13 2.77 1.12 -4.10
N ALA A 14 3.86 0.38 -4.23
CA ALA A 14 4.73 0.42 -5.41
C ALA A 14 3.98 0.02 -6.70
N LEU A 15 3.10 -0.98 -6.61
CA LEU A 15 2.29 -1.43 -7.74
C LEU A 15 1.28 -0.36 -8.18
N TRP A 16 0.63 0.31 -7.24
CA TRP A 16 -0.29 1.42 -7.53
C TRP A 16 0.43 2.66 -8.09
N LEU A 17 1.65 2.95 -7.64
CA LEU A 17 2.49 4.02 -8.21
C LEU A 17 2.88 3.72 -9.66
N ALA A 18 3.24 2.47 -9.97
CA ALA A 18 3.51 2.04 -11.34
C ALA A 18 2.27 2.17 -12.24
N ALA A 19 1.09 1.85 -11.70
CA ALA A 19 -0.17 2.03 -12.40
C ALA A 19 -0.44 3.51 -12.70
N ASP A 20 -0.23 4.42 -11.75
CA ASP A 20 -0.39 5.88 -11.97
C ASP A 20 0.52 6.38 -13.09
N ALA A 21 1.80 5.96 -13.11
CA ALA A 21 2.75 6.34 -14.15
C ALA A 21 2.35 5.81 -15.55
N ALA A 22 1.89 4.56 -15.64
CA ALA A 22 1.41 3.97 -16.89
C ALA A 22 0.16 4.69 -17.41
N VAL A 23 -0.79 4.93 -16.51
CA VAL A 23 -2.05 5.61 -16.81
C VAL A 23 -1.84 7.07 -17.20
N SER A 24 -0.89 7.76 -16.57
CA SER A 24 -0.45 9.11 -16.96
C SER A 24 0.15 9.12 -18.37
N SER A 25 0.77 8.02 -18.80
CA SER A 25 1.28 7.82 -20.16
C SER A 25 0.20 7.36 -21.14
N ASN A 26 -1.08 7.42 -20.74
CA ASN A 26 -2.23 7.02 -21.53
C ASN A 26 -2.29 5.51 -21.84
N GLN A 27 -1.62 4.68 -21.02
CA GLN A 27 -1.66 3.22 -21.10
C GLN A 27 -2.65 2.65 -20.09
N SER A 28 -3.28 1.52 -20.40
CA SER A 28 -4.06 0.75 -19.43
C SER A 28 -3.13 -0.14 -18.60
N TYR A 29 -3.40 -0.27 -17.31
CA TYR A 29 -2.60 -1.08 -16.41
C TYR A 29 -3.48 -2.09 -15.67
N THR A 30 -3.09 -3.36 -15.67
CA THR A 30 -3.82 -4.42 -14.97
C THR A 30 -3.13 -4.70 -13.64
N ILE A 31 -3.83 -4.38 -12.56
CA ILE A 31 -3.39 -4.60 -11.19
C ILE A 31 -3.86 -5.98 -10.73
N ASP A 32 -2.93 -6.79 -10.23
CA ASP A 32 -3.21 -8.07 -9.58
C ASP A 32 -3.00 -7.92 -8.06
N THR A 33 -4.09 -7.83 -7.32
CA THR A 33 -4.07 -7.76 -5.85
C THR A 33 -4.49 -9.11 -5.30
N GLY A 34 -3.56 -10.07 -5.24
CA GLY A 34 -3.65 -11.27 -4.41
C GLY A 34 -4.89 -12.14 -4.61
N GLY A 35 -5.48 -12.13 -5.81
CA GLY A 35 -6.71 -12.88 -6.11
C GLY A 35 -7.78 -12.11 -6.88
N SER A 36 -7.63 -10.79 -7.03
CA SER A 36 -8.47 -9.98 -7.93
C SER A 36 -7.62 -9.21 -8.93
N LYS A 37 -7.98 -9.34 -10.21
CA LYS A 37 -7.38 -8.57 -11.31
C LYS A 37 -8.30 -7.43 -11.67
N ARG A 38 -7.79 -6.20 -11.65
CA ARG A 38 -8.54 -5.00 -12.05
C ARG A 38 -7.75 -4.23 -13.08
N THR A 39 -8.40 -3.85 -14.17
CA THR A 39 -7.81 -2.98 -15.18
C THR A 39 -8.16 -1.55 -14.84
N VAL A 40 -7.14 -0.71 -14.63
CA VAL A 40 -7.30 0.71 -14.38
C VAL A 40 -6.81 1.52 -15.58
N THR A 41 -7.50 2.62 -15.84
CA THR A 41 -7.21 3.55 -16.93
C THR A 41 -7.18 4.98 -16.42
N ARG A 42 -6.97 5.95 -17.33
CA ARG A 42 -6.96 7.38 -16.97
C ARG A 42 -8.29 7.89 -16.44
N ALA A 43 -9.39 7.22 -16.78
CA ALA A 43 -10.70 7.47 -16.18
C ALA A 43 -10.71 7.16 -14.67
N ASP A 44 -9.90 6.19 -14.24
CA ASP A 44 -9.85 5.68 -12.87
C ASP A 44 -8.72 6.34 -12.05
N ALA A 45 -8.12 7.44 -12.54
CA ALA A 45 -7.02 8.13 -11.86
C ALA A 45 -7.35 8.57 -10.42
N LEU A 46 -8.62 8.85 -10.13
CA LEU A 46 -9.09 9.11 -8.76
C LEU A 46 -9.00 7.86 -7.88
N GLU A 47 -9.39 6.69 -8.39
CA GLU A 47 -9.30 5.43 -7.66
C GLU A 47 -7.83 5.05 -7.41
N ILE A 48 -6.94 5.27 -8.38
CA ILE A 48 -5.50 5.03 -8.22
C ILE A 48 -4.93 5.87 -7.07
N ARG A 49 -5.21 7.18 -7.05
CA ARG A 49 -4.76 8.08 -5.97
C ARG A 49 -5.31 7.67 -4.61
N ASN A 50 -6.61 7.33 -4.53
CA ASN A 50 -7.22 6.86 -3.29
C ASN A 50 -6.56 5.58 -2.77
N ASN A 51 -6.20 4.65 -3.66
CA ASN A 51 -5.48 3.44 -3.27
C ASN A 51 -4.05 3.75 -2.81
N ILE A 52 -3.34 4.66 -3.48
CA ILE A 52 -2.01 5.13 -3.06
C ILE A 52 -2.09 5.69 -1.63
N ASP A 53 -3.03 6.61 -1.36
CA ASP A 53 -3.21 7.20 -0.04
C ASP A 53 -3.59 6.16 1.02
N TYR A 54 -4.43 5.18 0.65
CA TYR A 54 -4.82 4.09 1.53
C TYR A 54 -3.60 3.25 1.94
N TRP A 55 -2.81 2.78 0.96
CA TRP A 55 -1.62 1.95 1.23
C TRP A 55 -0.52 2.73 1.94
N ASP A 56 -0.30 4.00 1.61
CA ASP A 56 0.64 4.88 2.33
C ASP A 56 0.24 5.02 3.80
N ASN A 57 -1.06 5.20 4.09
CA ASN A 57 -1.57 5.25 5.46
C ASN A 57 -1.34 3.92 6.19
N TRP A 58 -1.54 2.78 5.53
CA TRP A 58 -1.21 1.47 6.10
C TRP A 58 0.29 1.32 6.40
N CYS A 59 1.17 1.71 5.48
CA CYS A 59 2.61 1.72 5.70
C CYS A 59 2.96 2.55 6.94
N ARG A 60 2.46 3.79 7.03
CA ARG A 60 2.68 4.67 8.19
C ARG A 60 2.14 4.10 9.49
N ARG A 61 0.95 3.48 9.47
CA ARG A 61 0.32 2.86 10.64
C ARG A 61 1.12 1.64 11.12
N LEU A 62 1.56 0.80 10.20
CA LEU A 62 2.33 -0.40 10.50
C LEU A 62 3.74 -0.04 10.99
N ASP A 63 4.35 1.00 10.42
CA ASP A 63 5.63 1.54 10.89
C ASP A 63 5.51 2.13 12.31
N SER A 64 4.44 2.89 12.57
CA SER A 64 4.13 3.41 13.93
C SER A 64 3.86 2.28 14.94
N SER A 65 3.19 1.21 14.51
CA SER A 65 2.99 0.00 15.32
C SER A 65 4.31 -0.71 15.63
N ARG A 66 5.27 -0.69 14.69
CA ARG A 66 6.63 -1.20 14.88
C ARG A 66 7.40 -0.43 15.97
N LEU A 67 7.16 0.88 16.09
CA LEU A 67 7.77 1.73 17.12
C LEU A 67 7.05 1.65 18.47
N GLY A 68 5.72 1.46 18.48
CA GLY A 68 4.91 1.40 19.71
C GLY A 68 5.09 0.14 20.57
N ILE A 69 5.64 -0.94 20.02
CA ILE A 69 5.84 -2.22 20.73
C ILE A 69 7.21 -2.29 21.43
N GLN A 70 8.18 -1.43 21.09
CA GLN A 70 9.54 -1.47 21.66
C GLN A 70 9.66 -0.76 23.04
N ALA A 71 8.60 -0.14 23.56
CA ALA A 71 8.63 0.67 24.79
C ALA A 71 8.01 0.00 26.03
N ILE A 72 7.70 -1.30 25.99
CA ILE A 72 7.17 -2.04 27.15
C ILE A 72 8.00 -3.32 27.33
N GLY A 73 9.07 -3.24 28.13
CA GLY A 73 9.87 -4.43 28.47
C GLY A 73 11.33 -4.21 28.85
N VAL A 74 11.75 -3.01 29.23
CA VAL A 74 12.98 -2.81 30.01
C VAL A 74 12.55 -2.19 31.33
N ILE A 75 13.13 -2.67 32.43
CA ILE A 75 12.81 -2.41 33.84
C ILE A 75 11.87 -3.47 34.44
N THR A 76 12.45 -4.59 34.89
CA THR A 76 12.36 -4.98 36.31
C THR A 76 13.62 -5.73 36.69
N ARG A 77 14.22 -5.24 37.78
CA ARG A 77 15.36 -5.67 38.59
C ARG A 77 15.80 -7.14 38.49
#